data_AF-A0A2C9A8Z6-F1
#
_entry.id   AF-A0A2C9A8Z6-F1
#
_cell.length_a   1.000
_cell.length_b   1.000
_cell.length_c   1.000
_cell.angle_alpha   90.00
_cell.angle_beta   90.00
_cell.angle_gamma   90.00
#
_symmetry.space_group_name_H-M   'P 1'
#
loop_
_entity.id
_entity.type
_entity.pdbx_description
1 polymer ?
#
loop_
_entity_poly.entity_id
_entity_poly.type
_entity_poly.pdbx_seq_one_letter_code
_entity_poly.pdbx_strand_id
1 'polypeptide(L)'
;MNMVVHEPTIKKTTNPPKQTWMIENLNFAYLQPTSTLDSSSWCLGNDPSNCEKFGRLYLWSAAIDSAALFSEDADGCGFFSLEENWHKCQGISISLWDDEKIPFTRGVCPKGWHLPTYDEELSVMHWRYCCDMHDEFNYQKAQFSIYDLMSDYFDEYLGHPALWVAMESDYQQAYIDIMSYNDILVSEGYDVIVPVSKQYAVAVRCVKDAPD
;
A
#
# COMPACT_ATOMS: atom_id res chain seq x y z
N MET A 1 -5.92 -10.68 20.25
CA MET A 1 -5.76 -11.45 19.00
C MET A 1 -4.30 -11.34 18.63
N ASN A 2 -3.53 -12.44 18.74
CA ASN A 2 -2.10 -12.42 18.44
C ASN A 2 -1.96 -12.49 16.91
N MET A 3 -1.56 -11.38 16.29
CA MET A 3 -1.10 -11.42 14.90
C MET A 3 0.11 -12.35 14.85
N VAL A 4 0.01 -13.47 14.15
CA VAL A 4 1.19 -14.19 13.68
C VAL A 4 1.71 -13.37 12.50
N VAL A 5 2.45 -12.30 12.82
CA VAL A 5 3.29 -11.63 11.85
C VAL A 5 4.49 -12.55 11.71
N HIS A 6 4.67 -13.19 10.55
CA HIS A 6 6.00 -13.68 10.20
C HIS A 6 6.91 -12.46 10.25
N GLU A 7 7.87 -12.42 11.18
CA GLU A 7 8.79 -11.29 11.24
C GLU A 7 9.45 -11.15 9.85
N PRO A 8 9.19 -10.06 9.12
CA PRO A 8 9.68 -9.94 7.76
C PRO A 8 11.21 -9.89 7.81
N THR A 9 11.86 -10.52 6.84
CA THR A 9 13.29 -10.39 6.63
C THR A 9 13.64 -8.89 6.50
N ILE A 10 14.61 -8.41 7.27
CA ILE A 10 14.92 -6.98 7.42
C ILE A 10 16.14 -6.64 6.57
N LYS A 11 16.07 -5.58 5.76
CA LYS A 11 17.27 -4.98 5.14
C LYS A 11 17.52 -3.58 5.67
N LYS A 12 18.77 -3.31 6.06
CA LYS A 12 19.25 -1.97 6.41
C LYS A 12 20.00 -1.40 5.22
N THR A 13 19.59 -0.23 4.72
CA THR A 13 20.40 0.54 3.75
C THR A 13 21.53 1.25 4.50
N THR A 14 22.76 1.20 3.96
CA THR A 14 23.97 1.70 4.62
C THR A 14 24.12 3.22 4.46
N ASN A 15 23.29 3.92 5.23
CA ASN A 15 23.52 5.17 5.96
C ASN A 15 22.36 5.21 7.00
N PRO A 16 22.40 4.49 8.14
CA PRO A 16 21.14 4.06 8.76
C PRO A 16 20.67 4.98 9.90
N PRO A 17 19.34 4.99 10.18
CA PRO A 17 18.22 4.67 9.30
C PRO A 17 17.17 5.79 9.35
N LYS A 18 16.17 5.77 8.48
CA LYS A 18 14.87 6.30 8.94
C LYS A 18 13.72 5.34 8.82
N GLN A 19 13.79 4.27 8.02
CA GLN A 19 12.70 3.29 7.92
C GLN A 19 13.17 1.84 7.74
N THR A 20 12.31 0.93 8.18
CA THR A 20 12.32 -0.51 7.92
C THR A 20 11.08 -0.84 7.11
N TRP A 21 11.24 -1.58 6.02
CA TRP A 21 10.14 -1.94 5.11
C TRP A 21 9.84 -3.43 5.22
N MET A 22 8.56 -3.80 5.12
CA MET A 22 8.20 -5.20 4.90
C MET A 22 8.71 -5.65 3.52
N ILE A 23 9.29 -6.85 3.43
CA ILE A 23 9.69 -7.44 2.15
C ILE A 23 8.49 -8.10 1.45
N GLU A 24 7.57 -8.65 2.23
CA GLU A 24 6.37 -9.32 1.74
C GLU A 24 5.16 -8.38 1.87
N ASN A 25 4.18 -8.57 0.98
CA ASN A 25 2.90 -7.86 1.08
C ASN A 25 2.11 -8.37 2.29
N LEU A 26 1.35 -7.48 2.92
CA LEU A 26 0.55 -7.80 4.09
C LEU A 26 -0.50 -8.88 3.75
N ASN A 27 -0.57 -9.93 4.56
CA ASN A 27 -1.55 -11.03 4.43
C ASN A 27 -2.49 -11.11 5.64
N PHE A 28 -3.05 -9.96 6.03
CA PHE A 28 -4.04 -9.86 7.11
C PHE A 28 -5.46 -9.85 6.55
N ALA A 29 -6.34 -10.70 7.08
CA ALA A 29 -7.74 -10.74 6.68
C ALA A 29 -8.53 -9.60 7.36
N TYR A 30 -8.68 -8.48 6.66
CA TYR A 30 -9.54 -7.37 7.05
C TYR A 30 -10.99 -7.67 6.64
N LEU A 31 -11.81 -8.08 7.61
CA LEU A 31 -13.15 -8.65 7.40
C LEU A 31 -14.29 -7.63 7.56
N GLN A 32 -14.01 -6.34 7.43
CA GLN A 32 -15.08 -5.34 7.49
C GLN A 32 -15.83 -5.31 6.17
N PRO A 33 -17.17 -5.42 6.19
CA PRO A 33 -17.97 -5.40 4.99
C PRO A 33 -18.01 -4.00 4.37
N THR A 34 -18.31 -3.96 3.08
CA THR A 34 -18.79 -2.74 2.40
C THR A 34 -20.30 -2.83 2.19
N SER A 35 -20.89 -1.90 1.44
CA SER A 35 -22.31 -1.99 1.07
C SER A 35 -22.62 -3.18 0.13
N THR A 36 -21.61 -3.72 -0.55
CA THR A 36 -21.77 -4.76 -1.58
C THR A 36 -20.93 -6.01 -1.36
N LEU A 37 -19.94 -5.97 -0.47
CA LEU A 37 -19.02 -7.06 -0.18
C LEU A 37 -19.06 -7.41 1.31
N ASP A 38 -18.90 -8.69 1.64
CA ASP A 38 -18.82 -9.18 3.02
C ASP A 38 -17.49 -8.86 3.72
N SER A 39 -16.48 -8.50 2.93
CA SER A 39 -15.12 -8.19 3.35
C SER A 39 -14.50 -7.15 2.42
N SER A 40 -13.49 -6.46 2.93
CA SER A 40 -12.75 -5.43 2.18
C SER A 40 -11.29 -5.81 1.92
N SER A 41 -10.95 -7.09 2.12
CA SER A 41 -9.69 -7.71 1.68
C SER A 41 -9.86 -9.17 1.28
N TRP A 42 -9.13 -9.60 0.26
CA TRP A 42 -9.24 -10.96 -0.30
C TRP A 42 -7.95 -11.44 -0.94
N CYS A 43 -7.90 -12.74 -1.24
CA CYS A 43 -6.85 -13.33 -2.07
C CYS A 43 -7.19 -13.06 -3.53
N LEU A 44 -6.18 -12.84 -4.37
CA LEU A 44 -6.44 -12.71 -5.80
C LEU A 44 -7.16 -13.96 -6.34
N GLY A 45 -8.21 -13.74 -7.14
CA GLY A 45 -9.04 -14.82 -7.70
C GLY A 45 -9.81 -15.63 -6.64
N ASN A 46 -9.88 -15.15 -5.39
CA ASN A 46 -10.40 -15.89 -4.24
C ASN A 46 -9.68 -17.23 -3.99
N ASP A 47 -8.43 -17.38 -4.45
CA ASP A 47 -7.61 -18.57 -4.21
C ASP A 47 -6.69 -18.35 -3.00
N PRO A 48 -6.82 -19.13 -1.91
CA PRO A 48 -5.93 -19.05 -0.75
C PRO A 48 -4.44 -19.18 -1.10
N SER A 49 -4.08 -19.96 -2.11
CA SER A 49 -2.70 -20.14 -2.58
C SER A 49 -2.09 -18.82 -3.07
N ASN A 50 -2.92 -17.92 -3.61
CA ASN A 50 -2.49 -16.60 -4.02
C ASN A 50 -2.21 -15.68 -2.81
N CYS A 51 -2.97 -15.81 -1.72
CA CYS A 51 -2.62 -15.11 -0.48
C CYS A 51 -1.26 -15.54 0.07
N GLU A 52 -0.95 -16.85 0.02
CA GLU A 52 0.34 -17.36 0.47
C GLU A 52 1.50 -16.88 -0.42
N LYS A 53 1.27 -16.81 -1.73
CA LYS A 53 2.31 -16.41 -2.69
C LYS A 53 2.53 -14.89 -2.74
N PHE A 54 1.46 -14.11 -2.63
CA PHE A 54 1.48 -12.68 -2.98
C PHE A 54 0.93 -11.74 -1.91
N GLY A 55 0.39 -12.27 -0.81
CA GLY A 55 -0.36 -11.50 0.17
C GLY A 55 -1.80 -11.19 -0.27
N ARG A 56 -2.48 -10.36 0.52
CA ARG A 56 -3.87 -9.97 0.25
C ARG A 56 -3.96 -8.68 -0.54
N LEU A 57 -5.07 -8.54 -1.25
CA LEU A 57 -5.53 -7.28 -1.82
C LEU A 57 -6.47 -6.61 -0.82
N TYR A 58 -6.41 -5.28 -0.75
CA TYR A 58 -7.18 -4.46 0.17
C TYR A 58 -7.85 -3.35 -0.61
N LEU A 59 -9.13 -3.09 -0.37
CA LEU A 59 -9.73 -1.80 -0.72
C LEU A 59 -9.00 -0.68 0.01
N TRP A 60 -9.05 0.54 -0.52
CA TRP A 60 -8.44 1.68 0.17
C TRP A 60 -8.96 1.86 1.59
N SER A 61 -10.27 1.66 1.80
CA SER A 61 -10.89 1.73 3.12
C SER A 61 -10.38 0.67 4.11
N ALA A 62 -9.98 -0.50 3.61
CA ALA A 62 -9.33 -1.52 4.44
C ALA A 62 -7.89 -1.15 4.72
N ALA A 63 -7.15 -0.71 3.70
CA ALA A 63 -5.75 -0.31 3.81
C ALA A 63 -5.59 0.79 4.87
N ILE A 64 -6.45 1.81 4.83
CA ILE A 64 -6.37 2.95 5.74
C ILE A 64 -7.04 2.73 7.09
N ASP A 65 -7.66 1.57 7.33
CA ASP A 65 -8.44 1.25 8.54
C ASP A 65 -9.61 2.23 8.79
N SER A 66 -10.43 2.47 7.75
CA SER A 66 -11.61 3.34 7.83
C SER A 66 -12.64 2.94 8.91
N ALA A 67 -12.57 1.72 9.42
CA ALA A 67 -13.46 1.22 10.47
C ALA A 67 -12.84 1.34 11.88
N ALA A 68 -11.66 1.99 11.98
CA ALA A 68 -10.95 2.25 13.22
C ALA A 68 -10.73 1.01 14.11
N LEU A 69 -10.37 -0.12 13.51
CA LEU A 69 -10.11 -1.36 14.25
C LEU A 69 -8.78 -1.32 15.01
N PHE A 70 -7.84 -0.52 14.52
CA PHE A 70 -6.45 -0.48 14.95
C PHE A 70 -6.01 0.89 15.44
N SER A 71 -6.61 1.95 14.90
CA SER A 71 -6.39 3.36 15.29
C SER A 71 -7.58 4.22 14.88
N GLU A 72 -7.80 5.33 15.58
CA GLU A 72 -8.84 6.31 15.23
C GLU A 72 -8.40 7.29 14.12
N ASP A 73 -7.15 7.19 13.65
CA ASP A 73 -6.51 8.12 12.70
C ASP A 73 -7.31 8.33 11.40
N ALA A 74 -8.05 7.32 10.96
CA ALA A 74 -8.79 7.29 9.70
C ALA A 74 -10.28 6.96 9.88
N ASP A 75 -10.82 7.09 11.10
CA ASP A 75 -12.21 6.74 11.40
C ASP A 75 -13.19 7.45 10.47
N GLY A 76 -13.97 6.68 9.72
CA GLY A 76 -15.02 7.18 8.83
C GLY A 76 -14.54 7.89 7.55
N CYS A 77 -13.24 7.96 7.27
CA CYS A 77 -12.73 8.46 5.99
C CYS A 77 -12.65 7.33 4.94
N GLY A 78 -12.46 7.63 3.65
CA GLY A 78 -12.31 6.58 2.62
C GLY A 78 -12.99 6.90 1.28
N PHE A 79 -13.66 5.91 0.68
CA PHE A 79 -14.40 6.09 -0.57
C PHE A 79 -15.80 6.65 -0.32
N PHE A 80 -16.15 7.69 -1.07
CA PHE A 80 -17.50 8.26 -1.10
C PHE A 80 -17.98 8.38 -2.54
N SER A 81 -19.26 8.13 -2.78
CA SER A 81 -19.86 8.33 -4.10
C SER A 81 -20.09 9.80 -4.43
N LEU A 82 -20.17 10.65 -3.40
CA LEU A 82 -20.58 12.05 -3.46
C LEU A 82 -19.66 12.90 -2.58
N GLU A 83 -19.15 13.99 -3.13
CA GLU A 83 -18.17 14.87 -2.48
C GLU A 83 -18.74 15.53 -1.22
N GLU A 84 -20.02 15.89 -1.20
CA GLU A 84 -20.65 16.55 -0.04
C GLU A 84 -20.69 15.68 1.22
N ASN A 85 -20.53 14.37 1.08
CA ASN A 85 -20.45 13.42 2.20
C ASN A 85 -19.00 13.05 2.54
N TRP A 86 -18.03 13.49 1.75
CA TRP A 86 -16.65 13.05 1.88
C TRP A 86 -16.01 13.62 3.14
N HIS A 87 -15.60 12.71 4.02
CA HIS A 87 -14.65 13.01 5.07
C HIS A 87 -13.24 12.71 4.57
N LYS A 88 -12.46 13.78 4.31
CA LYS A 88 -11.05 13.64 3.94
C LYS A 88 -10.28 13.01 5.09
N CYS A 89 -9.52 11.97 4.81
CA CYS A 89 -8.65 11.35 5.80
C CYS A 89 -7.61 12.37 6.30
N GLN A 90 -7.58 12.58 7.62
CA GLN A 90 -6.57 13.40 8.28
C GLN A 90 -5.30 12.56 8.46
N GLY A 91 -4.11 13.17 8.51
CA GLY A 91 -2.87 12.41 8.71
C GLY A 91 -2.23 11.79 7.44
N ILE A 92 -2.72 12.18 6.26
CA ILE A 92 -2.45 11.52 4.96
C ILE A 92 -1.75 12.43 3.93
N SER A 93 -1.59 13.73 4.22
CA SER A 93 -0.88 14.64 3.31
C SER A 93 0.48 15.03 3.86
N ILE A 94 1.49 14.97 3.01
CA ILE A 94 2.81 15.53 3.26
C ILE A 94 2.85 16.89 2.59
N SER A 95 3.21 17.89 3.37
CA SER A 95 3.63 19.18 2.85
C SER A 95 5.15 19.12 2.79
N LEU A 96 5.72 19.22 1.58
CA LEU A 96 7.17 19.33 1.33
C LEU A 96 7.82 20.56 2.01
N TRP A 97 7.05 21.33 2.79
CA TRP A 97 7.38 22.64 3.34
C TRP A 97 6.89 22.86 4.78
N ASP A 98 6.19 21.89 5.39
CA ASP A 98 5.78 22.00 6.81
C ASP A 98 6.68 21.14 7.70
N ASP A 99 7.28 21.80 8.68
CA ASP A 99 8.01 21.17 9.79
C ASP A 99 7.06 20.41 10.75
N GLU A 100 5.76 20.42 10.49
CA GLU A 100 4.77 19.69 11.29
C GLU A 100 4.81 18.20 10.92
N LYS A 101 5.40 17.39 11.79
CA LYS A 101 5.32 15.92 11.72
C LYS A 101 3.84 15.52 11.80
N ILE A 102 3.22 15.30 10.65
CA ILE A 102 1.85 14.80 10.56
C ILE A 102 1.84 13.35 11.04
N PRO A 103 0.94 12.94 11.95
CA PRO A 103 0.89 11.58 12.44
C PRO A 103 0.60 10.63 11.28
N PHE A 104 1.54 9.72 11.02
CA PHE A 104 1.41 8.71 9.97
C PHE A 104 0.18 7.84 10.23
N THR A 105 -0.64 7.60 9.21
CA THR A 105 -1.78 6.71 9.38
C THR A 105 -1.31 5.27 9.51
N ARG A 106 -1.52 4.68 10.69
CA ARG A 106 -1.21 3.27 10.94
C ARG A 106 -1.91 2.38 9.91
N GLY A 107 -3.19 2.66 9.67
CA GLY A 107 -4.07 1.82 8.86
C GLY A 107 -4.06 0.37 9.30
N VAL A 108 -4.15 -0.55 8.34
CA VAL A 108 -4.17 -2.00 8.59
C VAL A 108 -2.84 -2.56 9.12
N CYS A 109 -1.79 -1.74 9.16
CA CYS A 109 -0.47 -2.21 9.56
C CYS A 109 -0.38 -2.60 11.05
N PRO A 110 0.53 -3.54 11.40
CA PRO A 110 0.76 -3.93 12.78
C PRO A 110 1.18 -2.74 13.65
N LYS A 111 0.99 -2.84 14.98
CA LYS A 111 1.39 -1.77 15.91
C LYS A 111 2.88 -1.43 15.74
N GLY A 112 3.17 -0.14 15.58
CA GLY A 112 4.52 0.37 15.35
C GLY A 112 4.97 0.30 13.89
N TRP A 113 4.06 -0.01 12.97
CA TRP A 113 4.20 0.11 11.52
C TRP A 113 3.05 0.98 10.98
N HIS A 114 3.22 1.58 9.81
CA HIS A 114 2.24 2.43 9.13
C HIS A 114 2.21 2.16 7.62
N LEU A 115 1.18 2.67 6.94
CA LEU A 115 1.17 2.68 5.48
C LEU A 115 2.22 3.67 4.97
N PRO A 116 2.95 3.33 3.89
CA PRO A 116 3.97 4.19 3.36
C PRO A 116 3.36 5.51 2.88
N THR A 117 3.95 6.61 3.31
CA THR A 117 3.63 7.93 2.77
C THR A 117 4.26 8.10 1.38
N TYR A 118 3.78 9.10 0.64
CA TYR A 118 4.33 9.47 -0.67
C TYR A 118 5.85 9.73 -0.62
N ASP A 119 6.36 10.45 0.39
CA ASP A 119 7.78 10.76 0.53
C ASP A 119 8.60 9.52 0.90
N GLU A 120 8.03 8.60 1.67
CA GLU A 120 8.67 7.33 1.98
C GLU A 120 8.86 6.50 0.72
N GLU A 121 7.82 6.35 -0.11
CA GLU A 121 7.92 5.68 -1.41
C GLU A 121 8.94 6.35 -2.33
N LEU A 122 8.90 7.69 -2.43
CA LEU A 122 9.89 8.45 -3.19
C LEU A 122 11.31 8.21 -2.69
N SER A 123 11.52 8.17 -1.38
CA SER A 123 12.85 8.01 -0.77
C SER A 123 13.48 6.65 -1.09
N VAL A 124 12.66 5.61 -1.23
CA VAL A 124 13.13 4.26 -1.59
C VAL A 124 13.16 3.98 -3.08
N MET A 125 12.57 4.86 -3.90
CA MET A 125 12.54 4.72 -5.36
C MET A 125 13.94 4.61 -5.97
N HIS A 126 14.88 5.47 -5.56
CA HIS A 126 16.26 5.41 -6.05
C HIS A 126 16.99 4.13 -5.61
N TRP A 127 16.70 3.62 -4.41
CA TRP A 127 17.29 2.38 -3.88
C TRP A 127 16.78 1.13 -4.60
N ARG A 128 15.50 1.15 -5.02
CA ARG A 128 14.91 0.10 -5.87
C ARG A 128 15.58 0.05 -7.24
N TYR A 129 16.20 1.16 -7.68
CA TYR A 129 16.84 1.33 -8.98
C TYR A 129 18.35 1.02 -9.01
N CYS A 130 19.15 1.44 -8.02
CA CYS A 130 20.62 1.53 -8.20
C CYS A 130 21.45 0.26 -7.89
N CYS A 131 20.97 -0.62 -7.02
CA CYS A 131 21.88 -1.36 -6.16
C CYS A 131 21.56 -2.86 -5.99
N ASP A 132 21.02 -3.53 -7.02
CA ASP A 132 20.72 -4.97 -7.01
C ASP A 132 19.78 -5.40 -5.85
N MET A 133 18.83 -4.54 -5.46
CA MET A 133 17.72 -4.95 -4.58
C MET A 133 16.61 -5.71 -5.30
N HIS A 134 16.82 -6.10 -6.57
CA HIS A 134 15.88 -6.82 -7.41
C HIS A 134 15.43 -8.15 -6.76
N ASP A 135 16.38 -8.88 -6.16
CA ASP A 135 16.12 -10.16 -5.49
C ASP A 135 15.61 -10.01 -4.06
N GLU A 136 15.99 -8.93 -3.37
CA GLU A 136 15.79 -8.83 -1.92
C GLU A 136 14.55 -7.99 -1.51
N PHE A 137 14.04 -7.09 -2.37
CA PHE A 137 12.68 -6.54 -2.22
C PHE A 137 11.61 -7.47 -2.82
N ASN A 138 12.08 -8.60 -3.37
CA ASN A 138 11.34 -9.76 -3.86
C ASN A 138 10.19 -9.38 -4.79
N TYR A 139 10.54 -8.67 -5.88
CA TYR A 139 9.60 -8.23 -6.91
C TYR A 139 8.75 -9.38 -7.46
N GLN A 140 9.26 -10.62 -7.47
CA GLN A 140 8.53 -11.81 -7.92
C GLN A 140 7.34 -12.20 -7.04
N LYS A 141 7.33 -11.84 -5.75
CA LYS A 141 6.19 -12.07 -4.85
C LYS A 141 5.13 -10.98 -4.92
N ALA A 142 5.36 -9.93 -5.70
CA ALA A 142 4.47 -8.78 -5.80
C ALA A 142 3.76 -8.70 -7.17
N GLN A 143 3.99 -9.66 -8.07
CA GLN A 143 3.54 -9.60 -9.46
C GLN A 143 2.04 -9.89 -9.59
N PHE A 144 1.24 -8.84 -9.68
CA PHE A 144 -0.10 -8.85 -10.27
C PHE A 144 -0.26 -7.63 -11.15
N SER A 145 -1.02 -7.74 -12.23
CA SER A 145 -1.19 -6.64 -13.17
C SER A 145 -2.23 -5.67 -12.67
N ILE A 146 -1.99 -4.37 -12.85
CA ILE A 146 -3.05 -3.36 -12.69
C ILE A 146 -4.24 -3.65 -13.62
N TYR A 147 -4.01 -4.35 -14.74
CA TYR A 147 -5.08 -4.85 -15.60
C TYR A 147 -5.88 -6.00 -14.97
N ASP A 148 -5.28 -6.84 -14.12
CA ASP A 148 -5.99 -7.87 -13.33
C ASP A 148 -6.88 -7.23 -12.25
N LEU A 149 -6.58 -5.99 -11.83
CA LEU A 149 -7.41 -5.21 -10.90
C LEU A 149 -8.63 -4.57 -11.58
N MET A 150 -8.62 -4.52 -12.92
CA MET A 150 -9.64 -3.86 -13.75
C MET A 150 -10.42 -4.85 -14.63
N SER A 151 -10.07 -6.14 -14.60
CA SER A 151 -10.58 -7.17 -15.51
C SER A 151 -10.89 -8.46 -14.72
N ASP A 152 -12.03 -9.09 -15.01
CA ASP A 152 -12.37 -10.44 -14.52
C ASP A 152 -11.46 -11.55 -15.10
N TYR A 153 -10.40 -11.18 -15.84
CA TYR A 153 -9.52 -12.07 -16.58
C TYR A 153 -8.10 -11.97 -16.02
N PHE A 154 -7.64 -13.07 -15.44
CA PHE A 154 -6.32 -13.25 -14.84
C PHE A 154 -5.30 -13.67 -15.91
N ASP A 155 -4.27 -12.87 -16.14
CA ASP A 155 -3.08 -13.31 -16.87
C ASP A 155 -1.88 -13.38 -15.92
N GLU A 156 -1.39 -14.60 -15.66
CA GLU A 156 -0.23 -14.86 -14.79
C GLU A 156 1.07 -14.20 -15.32
N TYR A 157 1.06 -13.69 -16.56
CA TYR A 157 2.19 -13.04 -17.20
C TYR A 157 2.15 -11.50 -17.08
N LEU A 158 3.15 -10.96 -16.37
CA LEU A 158 3.69 -9.59 -16.48
C LEU A 158 2.82 -8.43 -15.95
N GLY A 159 2.42 -8.51 -14.69
CA GLY A 159 1.91 -7.36 -13.95
C GLY A 159 2.96 -6.58 -13.16
N HIS A 160 2.87 -5.25 -13.16
CA HIS A 160 3.61 -4.40 -12.22
C HIS A 160 2.89 -4.38 -10.86
N PRO A 161 3.56 -4.78 -9.76
CA PRO A 161 2.99 -4.67 -8.44
C PRO A 161 2.46 -3.27 -8.16
N ALA A 162 1.30 -3.16 -7.52
CA ALA A 162 0.76 -1.90 -7.03
C ALA A 162 0.63 -1.93 -5.52
N LEU A 163 1.15 -0.91 -4.85
CA LEU A 163 1.09 -0.75 -3.41
C LEU A 163 0.27 0.49 -3.06
N TRP A 164 -0.65 0.36 -2.11
CA TRP A 164 -1.36 1.52 -1.57
C TRP A 164 -0.40 2.48 -0.85
N VAL A 165 -0.52 3.76 -1.16
CA VAL A 165 0.18 4.86 -0.47
C VAL A 165 -0.80 5.53 0.49
N ALA A 166 -0.33 5.94 1.67
CA ALA A 166 -1.00 6.79 2.63
C ALA A 166 -1.28 8.21 2.07
N MET A 167 -1.93 8.32 0.91
CA MET A 167 -2.29 9.58 0.26
C MET A 167 -3.60 9.44 -0.55
N GLU A 168 -4.51 10.39 -0.40
CA GLU A 168 -5.72 10.48 -1.22
C GLU A 168 -5.81 11.78 -2.03
N SER A 169 -6.33 11.67 -3.26
CA SER A 169 -6.51 12.79 -4.18
C SER A 169 -7.85 13.49 -3.92
N ASP A 170 -8.92 12.70 -3.87
CA ASP A 170 -10.29 13.18 -3.76
C ASP A 170 -11.20 12.12 -3.11
N TYR A 171 -12.52 12.35 -3.12
CA TYR A 171 -13.54 11.48 -2.54
C TYR A 171 -13.61 10.07 -3.17
N GLN A 172 -13.08 9.87 -4.37
CA GLN A 172 -13.08 8.60 -5.11
C GLN A 172 -11.69 8.01 -5.35
N GLN A 173 -10.63 8.81 -5.28
CA GLN A 173 -9.28 8.40 -5.70
C GLN A 173 -8.23 8.47 -4.60
N ALA A 174 -7.36 7.47 -4.58
CA ALA A 174 -6.18 7.40 -3.72
C ALA A 174 -4.94 6.97 -4.51
N TYR A 175 -3.75 7.22 -3.98
CA TYR A 175 -2.50 6.97 -4.70
C TYR A 175 -2.00 5.54 -4.49
N ILE A 176 -1.49 4.96 -5.56
CA ILE A 176 -0.71 3.73 -5.53
C ILE A 176 0.69 4.00 -6.05
N ASP A 177 1.68 3.26 -5.56
CA ASP A 177 2.98 3.12 -6.20
C ASP A 177 2.99 1.89 -7.11
N ILE A 178 3.23 2.11 -8.41
CA ILE A 178 3.40 1.07 -9.42
C ILE A 178 4.88 0.68 -9.46
N MET A 179 5.17 -0.50 -8.94
CA MET A 179 6.51 -1.05 -8.86
C MET A 179 6.99 -1.60 -10.23
N SER A 180 7.19 -0.74 -11.23
CA SER A 180 7.68 -1.15 -12.55
C SER A 180 9.21 -1.16 -12.64
N TYR A 181 9.76 -2.30 -13.06
CA TYR A 181 11.19 -2.50 -13.30
C TYR A 181 11.70 -1.81 -14.58
N ASN A 182 10.84 -1.66 -15.59
CA ASN A 182 11.24 -1.23 -16.94
C ASN A 182 10.80 0.20 -17.30
N ASP A 183 9.77 0.77 -16.65
CA ASP A 183 9.21 2.07 -17.06
C ASP A 183 10.10 3.26 -16.69
N ILE A 184 11.04 3.09 -15.76
CA ILE A 184 11.97 4.14 -15.34
C ILE A 184 13.13 4.32 -16.35
N LEU A 185 13.51 3.26 -17.08
CA LEU A 185 14.64 3.32 -18.03
C LEU A 185 14.25 3.71 -19.46
N VAL A 186 12.99 3.54 -19.83
CA VAL A 186 12.53 3.77 -21.22
C VAL A 186 11.68 5.03 -21.35
N SER A 187 11.14 5.57 -20.24
CA SER A 187 10.19 6.67 -20.35
C SER A 187 10.73 7.97 -19.74
N GLU A 188 10.88 8.95 -20.62
CA GLU A 188 11.08 10.35 -20.31
C GLU A 188 9.82 10.91 -19.61
N GLY A 189 9.61 10.60 -18.33
CA GLY A 189 8.67 11.33 -17.46
C GLY A 189 7.29 10.71 -17.18
N TYR A 190 7.19 9.41 -16.88
CA TYR A 190 5.97 8.85 -16.28
C TYR A 190 6.07 8.82 -14.75
N ASP A 191 5.01 9.30 -14.08
CA ASP A 191 4.84 9.16 -12.63
C ASP A 191 4.52 7.70 -12.28
N VAL A 192 5.28 7.11 -11.37
CA VAL A 192 5.02 5.75 -10.85
C VAL A 192 4.05 5.76 -9.67
N ILE A 193 3.91 6.90 -8.99
CA ILE A 193 2.90 7.11 -7.94
C ILE A 193 1.71 7.85 -8.55
N VAL A 194 0.61 7.14 -8.77
CA VAL A 194 -0.54 7.64 -9.55
C VAL A 194 -1.86 7.50 -8.78
N PRO A 195 -2.82 8.42 -8.97
CA PRO A 195 -4.14 8.27 -8.38
C PRO A 195 -4.93 7.20 -9.13
N VAL A 196 -5.62 6.35 -8.38
CA VAL A 196 -6.54 5.32 -8.88
C VAL A 196 -7.81 5.30 -8.04
N SER A 197 -8.86 4.65 -8.55
CA SER A 197 -10.10 4.46 -7.81
C SER A 197 -9.85 3.73 -6.49
N LYS A 198 -10.37 4.28 -5.38
CA LYS A 198 -10.39 3.66 -4.05
C LYS A 198 -11.19 2.35 -4.01
N GLN A 199 -11.97 2.06 -5.06
CA GLN A 199 -12.71 0.81 -5.23
C GLN A 199 -11.84 -0.33 -5.79
N TYR A 200 -10.65 -0.03 -6.30
CA TYR A 200 -9.68 -1.08 -6.61
C TYR A 200 -9.14 -1.69 -5.33
N ALA A 201 -8.70 -2.94 -5.41
CA ALA A 201 -8.05 -3.60 -4.30
C ALA A 201 -6.59 -3.89 -4.65
N VAL A 202 -5.65 -3.24 -3.97
CA VAL A 202 -4.21 -3.45 -4.22
C VAL A 202 -3.51 -3.95 -2.97
N ALA A 203 -2.24 -4.32 -3.11
CA ALA A 203 -1.46 -4.82 -1.99
C ALA A 203 -1.06 -3.69 -1.04
N VAL A 204 -0.73 -4.06 0.20
CA VAL A 204 -0.21 -3.16 1.23
C VAL A 204 1.16 -3.66 1.66
N ARG A 205 2.12 -2.76 1.83
CA ARG A 205 3.44 -3.05 2.39
C ARG A 205 3.76 -2.03 3.45
N CYS A 206 3.83 -2.47 4.70
CA CYS A 206 3.98 -1.54 5.81
C CYS A 206 5.43 -1.09 5.99
N VAL A 207 5.55 0.11 6.54
CA VAL A 207 6.81 0.76 6.86
C VAL A 207 6.87 1.02 8.36
N LYS A 208 8.07 1.05 8.91
CA LYS A 208 8.31 1.38 10.31
C LYS A 208 9.49 2.31 10.44
N ASP A 209 9.32 3.43 11.12
CA ASP A 209 10.42 4.35 11.36
C ASP A 209 11.49 3.75 12.29
N ALA A 210 12.71 4.23 12.11
CA ALA A 210 13.79 4.00 13.05
C ALA A 210 13.41 4.57 14.43
N PRO A 211 13.74 3.90 15.55
CA PRO A 211 13.69 4.53 16.85
C PRO A 211 14.63 5.75 16.87
N ASP A 212 14.13 6.89 17.36
CA ASP A 212 14.94 8.08 17.65
C ASP A 212 16.06 7.78 18.66
#